data_AF-A0A928L491-F1
#
_entry.id   AF-A0A928L491-F1
#
_cell.length_a   1.000
_cell.length_b   1.000
_cell.length_c   1.000
_cell.angle_alpha   90.00
_cell.angle_beta   90.00
_cell.angle_gamma   90.00
#
_symmetry.space_group_name_H-M   'P 1'
#
loop_
_entity.id
_entity.type
_entity.pdbx_description
1 polymer ?
#
loop_
_entity_poly.entity_id
_entity_poly.type
_entity_poly.pdbx_seq_one_letter_code
_entity_poly.pdbx_strand_id
1 'polypeptide(L)'
;MRRKNYEKFKIIKNIFFRVTVLIFAYCFCIQSVLASTPQITTYRVNFTRYPQEKSLWCWVASAECSGKHIDPESEQTQSSVVEAIKGSIINTRGTPTEIASACMLFAFPKQIYNAFYRKYSFTVFKVEIMNDRIPIATAGYYNEDNVRASGHATPIIMT
;
A
#
# COMPACT_ATOMS: atom_id res chain seq x y z
N MET A 1 45.20 -65.60 -6.51
CA MET A 1 44.32 -64.95 -5.52
C MET A 1 44.32 -63.41 -5.58
N ARG A 2 45.48 -62.73 -5.77
CA ARG A 2 45.58 -61.25 -5.80
C ARG A 2 44.79 -60.52 -6.91
N ARG A 3 44.72 -61.07 -8.14
CA ARG A 3 44.07 -60.39 -9.29
C ARG A 3 42.55 -60.24 -9.15
N LYS A 4 41.86 -61.23 -8.57
CA LYS A 4 40.41 -61.16 -8.28
C LYS A 4 40.07 -60.09 -7.24
N ASN A 5 40.95 -59.86 -6.26
CA ASN A 5 40.73 -58.85 -5.23
C ASN A 5 40.94 -57.42 -5.76
N TYR A 6 41.87 -57.24 -6.72
CA TYR A 6 42.10 -55.96 -7.39
C TYR A 6 40.91 -55.52 -8.25
N GLU A 7 40.34 -56.43 -9.06
CA GLU A 7 39.15 -56.11 -9.88
C GLU A 7 37.93 -55.77 -9.01
N LYS A 8 37.71 -56.49 -7.91
CA LYS A 8 36.65 -56.16 -6.93
C LYS A 8 36.83 -54.77 -6.34
N PHE A 9 38.06 -54.40 -5.95
CA PHE A 9 38.36 -53.08 -5.39
C PHE A 9 38.12 -51.96 -6.41
N LYS A 10 38.48 -52.18 -7.69
CA LYS A 10 38.23 -51.24 -8.79
C LYS A 10 36.74 -51.01 -9.04
N ILE A 11 35.94 -52.07 -9.00
CA ILE A 11 34.47 -52.00 -9.13
C ILE A 11 33.87 -51.21 -7.95
N ILE A 12 34.27 -51.51 -6.72
CA ILE A 12 33.77 -50.82 -5.52
C ILE A 12 34.12 -49.33 -5.57
N LYS A 13 35.35 -48.97 -5.96
CA LYS A 13 35.77 -47.57 -6.10
C LYS A 13 34.95 -46.82 -7.16
N ASN A 14 34.65 -47.46 -8.29
CA ASN A 14 33.79 -46.88 -9.33
C ASN A 14 32.35 -46.70 -8.88
N ILE A 15 31.79 -47.65 -8.12
CA ILE A 15 30.45 -47.53 -7.54
C ILE A 15 30.42 -46.37 -6.55
N PHE A 16 31.41 -46.29 -5.66
CA PHE A 16 31.51 -45.21 -4.68
C PHE A 16 31.57 -43.85 -5.36
N PHE A 17 32.43 -43.69 -6.37
CA PHE A 17 32.54 -42.46 -7.15
C PHE A 17 31.21 -42.07 -7.82
N ARG A 18 30.51 -43.02 -8.44
CA ARG A 18 29.21 -42.76 -9.09
C ARG A 18 28.14 -42.35 -8.09
N VAL A 19 28.07 -43.02 -6.93
CA VAL A 19 27.11 -42.67 -5.87
C VAL A 19 27.41 -41.27 -5.31
N THR A 20 28.67 -40.94 -5.08
CA THR A 20 29.07 -39.60 -4.62
C THR A 20 28.68 -38.52 -5.63
N VAL A 21 28.94 -38.72 -6.93
CA VAL A 21 28.54 -37.77 -7.98
C VAL A 21 27.02 -37.58 -8.04
N LEU A 22 26.24 -38.66 -7.90
CA LEU A 22 24.78 -38.58 -7.89
C LEU A 22 24.24 -37.83 -6.67
N ILE A 23 24.83 -38.02 -5.49
CA ILE A 23 24.47 -37.28 -4.27
C ILE A 23 24.78 -35.79 -4.44
N PHE A 24 25.96 -35.44 -4.96
CA PHE A 24 26.32 -34.03 -5.20
C PHE A 24 25.41 -33.38 -6.24
N ALA A 25 25.08 -34.07 -7.33
CA ALA A 25 24.15 -33.57 -8.34
C ALA A 25 22.74 -33.36 -7.77
N TYR A 26 22.24 -34.30 -6.95
CA TYR A 26 20.96 -34.18 -6.27
C TYR A 26 20.93 -32.98 -5.30
N CYS A 27 21.99 -32.79 -4.50
CA CYS A 27 22.11 -31.64 -3.61
C CYS A 27 22.16 -30.30 -4.37
N PHE A 28 22.83 -30.25 -5.51
CA PHE A 28 22.94 -29.02 -6.32
C PHE A 28 21.62 -28.67 -7.03
N CYS A 29 20.85 -29.67 -7.46
CA CYS A 29 19.56 -29.46 -8.14
C CYS A 29 18.41 -29.06 -7.19
N ILE A 30 18.49 -29.36 -5.89
CA ILE A 30 17.42 -29.03 -4.92
C ILE A 30 17.62 -27.64 -4.30
N GLN A 31 18.85 -27.15 -4.22
CA GLN A 31 19.14 -25.83 -3.63
C GLN A 31 18.54 -24.65 -4.42
N SER A 32 18.23 -24.82 -5.70
CA SER A 32 17.59 -23.77 -6.51
C SER A 32 16.09 -23.61 -6.25
N VAL A 33 15.42 -24.61 -5.67
CA VAL A 33 13.95 -24.57 -5.44
C VAL A 33 13.60 -23.96 -4.07
N LEU A 34 14.54 -23.95 -3.11
CA LEU A 34 14.33 -23.43 -1.75
C LEU A 34 14.91 -22.03 -1.52
N ALA A 35 15.61 -21.45 -2.52
CA ALA A 35 16.26 -20.15 -2.42
C ALA A 35 15.35 -18.96 -2.82
N SER A 36 14.03 -19.14 -2.88
CA SER A 36 13.13 -18.00 -2.94
C SER A 36 13.08 -17.33 -1.57
N THR A 37 14.00 -16.40 -1.33
CA THR A 37 13.84 -15.44 -0.23
C THR A 37 12.47 -14.78 -0.40
N PRO A 38 11.65 -14.67 0.66
CA PRO A 38 10.43 -13.88 0.56
C PRO A 38 10.85 -12.46 0.19
N GLN A 39 10.51 -12.01 -1.01
CA GLN A 39 10.61 -10.61 -1.34
C GLN A 39 9.67 -9.87 -0.39
N ILE A 40 10.24 -9.22 0.62
CA ILE A 40 9.52 -8.23 1.40
C ILE A 40 9.36 -7.02 0.49
N THR A 41 8.30 -7.02 -0.31
CA THR A 41 7.93 -5.85 -1.10
C THR A 41 7.36 -4.82 -0.14
N THR A 42 8.15 -3.80 0.18
CA THR A 42 7.67 -2.61 0.88
C THR A 42 6.87 -1.75 -0.10
N TYR A 43 5.55 -1.79 0.03
CA TYR A 43 4.66 -0.92 -0.75
C TYR A 43 4.67 0.48 -0.14
N ARG A 44 5.42 1.39 -0.76
CA ARG A 44 5.41 2.82 -0.41
C ARG A 44 4.78 3.59 -1.55
N VAL A 45 3.72 4.33 -1.23
CA VAL A 45 3.13 5.31 -2.15
C VAL A 45 3.87 6.62 -1.93
N ASN A 46 4.62 7.05 -2.94
CA ASN A 46 5.25 8.37 -2.97
C ASN A 46 4.24 9.36 -3.55
N PHE A 47 3.89 10.38 -2.78
CA PHE A 47 2.90 11.36 -3.19
C PHE A 47 3.29 12.76 -2.73
N THR A 48 2.84 13.77 -3.46
CA THR A 48 3.01 15.17 -3.09
C THR A 48 2.13 15.52 -1.90
N ARG A 49 2.72 16.09 -0.86
CA ARG A 49 2.01 16.54 0.33
C ARG A 49 1.59 17.99 0.14
N TYR A 50 0.30 18.25 0.28
CA TYR A 50 -0.26 19.59 0.21
C TYR A 50 -0.65 20.07 1.62
N PRO A 51 -0.07 21.17 2.14
CA PRO A 51 -0.45 21.72 3.43
C PRO A 51 -1.86 22.33 3.35
N GLN A 52 -2.60 22.30 4.46
CA GLN A 52 -3.93 22.92 4.51
C GLN A 52 -3.85 24.45 4.39
N GLU A 53 -4.65 25.04 3.49
CA GLU A 53 -4.71 26.49 3.26
C GLU A 53 -5.36 27.24 4.44
N LYS A 54 -6.26 26.58 5.20
CA LYS A 54 -6.93 27.14 6.38
C LYS A 54 -6.99 26.14 7.53
N SER A 55 -7.23 26.62 8.76
CA SER A 55 -7.12 25.82 9.98
C SER A 55 -8.10 24.64 10.08
N LEU A 56 -9.28 24.72 9.45
CA LEU A 56 -10.30 23.66 9.51
C LEU A 56 -10.36 22.80 8.24
N TRP A 57 -9.39 22.96 7.33
CA TRP A 57 -9.39 22.38 5.99
C TRP A 57 -8.54 21.11 5.83
N CYS A 58 -8.21 20.43 6.93
CA CYS A 58 -7.54 19.12 6.88
C CYS A 58 -8.24 18.11 5.96
N TRP A 59 -9.57 18.21 5.84
CA TRP A 59 -10.40 17.35 4.99
C TRP A 59 -10.13 17.57 3.50
N VAL A 60 -10.08 18.81 3.03
CA VAL A 60 -9.81 19.13 1.62
C VAL A 60 -8.32 19.02 1.28
N ALA A 61 -7.42 19.34 2.21
CA ALA A 61 -5.98 19.14 2.02
C ALA A 61 -5.62 17.65 1.88
N SER A 62 -6.25 16.78 2.68
CA SER A 62 -6.12 15.33 2.53
C SER A 62 -6.67 14.85 1.19
N ALA A 63 -7.80 15.41 0.77
CA ALA A 63 -8.40 15.12 -0.53
C ALA A 63 -7.52 15.56 -1.69
N GLU A 64 -6.83 16.70 -1.58
CA GLU A 64 -5.89 17.19 -2.59
C GLU A 64 -4.72 16.22 -2.75
N CYS A 65 -4.13 15.75 -1.64
CA CYS A 65 -3.07 14.74 -1.67
C CYS A 65 -3.51 13.47 -2.39
N SER A 66 -4.72 12.97 -2.10
CA SER A 66 -5.23 11.74 -2.72
C SER A 66 -5.63 11.94 -4.17
N GLY A 67 -6.39 12.99 -4.47
CA GLY A 67 -6.94 13.22 -5.79
C GLY A 67 -5.88 13.66 -6.81
N LYS A 68 -4.94 14.53 -6.42
CA LYS A 68 -3.83 14.93 -7.31
C LYS A 68 -2.76 13.85 -7.48
N HIS A 69 -2.73 12.83 -6.61
CA HIS A 69 -1.94 11.64 -6.89
C HIS A 69 -2.51 10.86 -8.10
N ILE A 70 -3.83 10.83 -8.24
CA ILE A 70 -4.50 10.24 -9.40
C ILE A 70 -4.48 11.16 -10.62
N ASP A 71 -4.66 12.47 -10.41
CA ASP A 71 -4.59 13.48 -11.46
C ASP A 71 -3.59 14.60 -11.15
N PRO A 72 -2.30 14.41 -11.47
CA PRO A 72 -1.26 15.41 -11.18
C PRO A 72 -1.46 16.75 -11.90
N GLU A 73 -2.21 16.76 -13.00
CA GLU A 73 -2.46 17.95 -13.83
C GLU A 73 -3.68 18.75 -13.34
N SER A 74 -4.33 18.33 -12.25
CA SER A 74 -5.49 19.02 -11.70
C SER A 74 -5.11 20.41 -11.21
N GLU A 75 -5.67 21.44 -11.85
CA GLU A 75 -5.50 22.84 -11.48
C GLU A 75 -6.39 23.28 -10.30
N GLN A 76 -7.21 22.37 -9.77
CA GLN A 76 -8.06 22.65 -8.61
C GLN A 76 -7.20 23.01 -7.39
N THR A 77 -7.70 23.93 -6.58
CA THR A 77 -7.10 24.37 -5.31
C THR A 77 -7.99 23.97 -4.15
N GLN A 78 -7.51 24.03 -2.91
CA GLN A 78 -8.39 23.73 -1.77
C GLN A 78 -9.51 24.75 -1.68
N SER A 79 -9.22 26.02 -1.98
CA SER A 79 -10.22 27.08 -2.03
C SER A 79 -11.30 26.85 -3.09
N SER A 80 -10.92 26.50 -4.33
CA SER A 80 -11.91 26.24 -5.40
C SER A 80 -12.78 25.02 -5.09
N VAL A 81 -12.20 23.97 -4.51
CA VAL A 81 -12.93 22.77 -4.11
C VAL A 81 -13.88 23.04 -2.94
N VAL A 82 -13.45 23.84 -1.95
CA VAL A 82 -14.32 24.25 -0.85
C VAL A 82 -15.48 25.10 -1.35
N GLU A 83 -15.22 26.05 -2.24
CA GLU A 83 -16.26 26.85 -2.87
C GLU A 83 -17.27 25.97 -3.62
N ALA A 84 -16.80 25.01 -4.42
CA ALA A 84 -17.66 24.09 -5.15
C ALA A 84 -18.55 23.23 -4.23
N ILE A 85 -18.05 22.79 -3.08
CA ILE A 85 -18.78 21.90 -2.16
C ILE A 85 -19.69 22.69 -1.20
N LYS A 86 -19.21 23.81 -0.67
CA LYS A 86 -19.90 24.59 0.37
C LYS A 86 -20.70 25.78 -0.20
N GLY A 87 -20.51 26.09 -1.48
CA GLY A 87 -21.06 27.28 -2.15
C GLY A 87 -20.33 28.58 -1.81
N SER A 88 -19.28 28.54 -0.98
CA SER A 88 -18.47 29.71 -0.62
C SER A 88 -17.13 29.29 0.01
N ILE A 89 -16.13 30.17 -0.04
CA ILE A 89 -14.82 29.95 0.59
C ILE A 89 -14.93 30.19 2.10
N ILE A 90 -15.29 29.16 2.86
CA ILE A 90 -15.50 29.23 4.31
C ILE A 90 -14.56 28.30 5.09
N ASN A 91 -14.01 28.79 6.20
CA ASN A 91 -13.16 27.99 7.09
C ASN A 91 -14.02 27.09 7.98
N THR A 92 -14.54 25.98 7.44
CA THR A 92 -15.37 25.01 8.18
C THR A 92 -14.86 23.59 8.02
N ARG A 93 -15.28 22.72 8.95
CA ARG A 93 -14.94 21.30 8.95
C ARG A 93 -15.66 20.57 7.81
N GLY A 94 -15.06 19.47 7.36
CA GLY A 94 -15.63 18.59 6.35
C GLY A 94 -16.13 17.27 6.94
N THR A 95 -17.17 16.72 6.32
CA THR A 95 -17.69 15.37 6.56
C THR A 95 -17.00 14.35 5.65
N PRO A 96 -17.03 13.03 5.97
CA PRO A 96 -16.55 11.98 5.08
C PRO A 96 -17.09 12.06 3.64
N THR A 97 -18.36 12.44 3.46
CA THR A 97 -18.97 12.62 2.12
C THR A 97 -18.40 13.81 1.36
N GLU A 98 -18.08 14.89 2.07
CA GLU A 98 -17.42 16.06 1.48
C GLU A 98 -15.96 15.75 1.13
N ILE A 99 -15.27 14.92 1.92
CA ILE A 99 -13.93 14.42 1.58
C ILE A 99 -13.99 13.62 0.28
N ALA A 100 -14.91 12.67 0.13
CA ALA A 100 -15.04 11.89 -1.10
C ALA A 100 -15.36 12.80 -2.30
N SER A 101 -16.24 13.79 -2.12
CA SER A 101 -16.56 14.78 -3.15
C SER A 101 -15.35 15.62 -3.55
N ALA A 102 -14.55 16.07 -2.57
CA ALA A 102 -13.32 16.80 -2.81
C ALA A 102 -12.30 15.94 -3.57
N CYS A 103 -12.12 14.67 -3.19
CA CYS A 103 -11.24 13.76 -3.92
C CYS A 103 -11.67 13.61 -5.38
N MET A 104 -12.99 13.48 -5.63
CA MET A 104 -13.51 13.42 -6.99
C MET A 104 -13.22 14.70 -7.77
N LEU A 105 -13.38 15.88 -7.18
CA LEU A 105 -13.07 17.15 -7.85
C LEU A 105 -11.59 17.28 -8.20
N PHE A 106 -10.69 16.84 -7.32
CA PHE A 106 -9.27 16.82 -7.62
C PHE A 106 -8.88 15.76 -8.67
N ALA A 107 -9.56 14.61 -8.69
CA ALA A 107 -9.23 13.49 -9.57
C ALA A 107 -10.11 13.39 -10.84
N PHE A 108 -11.02 14.33 -11.09
CA PHE A 108 -12.02 14.20 -12.16
C PHE A 108 -11.36 14.29 -13.54
N PRO A 109 -11.73 13.42 -14.51
CA PRO A 109 -12.73 12.34 -14.47
C PRO A 109 -12.16 10.94 -14.15
N LYS A 110 -10.94 10.85 -13.62
CA LYS A 110 -10.13 9.61 -13.58
C LYS A 110 -10.56 8.60 -12.51
N GLN A 111 -11.15 9.03 -11.40
CA GLN A 111 -11.45 8.12 -10.27
C GLN A 111 -12.70 8.54 -9.49
N ILE A 112 -13.49 7.53 -9.10
CA ILE A 112 -14.64 7.69 -8.21
C ILE A 112 -14.21 7.39 -6.77
N TYR A 113 -14.67 8.21 -5.82
CA TYR A 113 -14.41 8.05 -4.40
C TYR A 113 -15.71 7.77 -3.63
N ASN A 114 -15.62 6.91 -2.63
CA ASN A 114 -16.73 6.56 -1.74
C ASN A 114 -16.42 6.97 -0.31
N ALA A 115 -17.43 7.46 0.40
CA ALA A 115 -17.35 7.80 1.82
C ALA A 115 -17.96 6.70 2.69
N PHE A 116 -17.34 6.45 3.84
CA PHE A 116 -17.83 5.48 4.81
C PHE A 116 -17.80 6.05 6.24
N TYR A 117 -18.89 5.88 6.97
CA TYR A 117 -19.05 6.33 8.37
C TYR A 117 -18.85 5.20 9.39
N ARG A 118 -18.02 4.21 9.05
CA ARG A 118 -17.75 3.04 9.89
C ARG A 118 -16.26 2.76 9.97
N LYS A 119 -15.85 2.01 10.99
CA LYS A 119 -14.49 1.49 11.09
C LYS A 119 -14.23 0.52 9.93
N TYR A 120 -13.08 0.67 9.29
CA TYR A 120 -12.61 -0.21 8.23
C TYR A 120 -11.45 -1.06 8.73
N SER A 121 -11.34 -2.28 8.20
CA SER A 121 -10.21 -3.14 8.50
C SER A 121 -8.94 -2.60 7.83
N PHE A 122 -7.80 -2.83 8.48
CA PHE A 122 -6.49 -2.49 7.93
C PHE A 122 -6.26 -3.11 6.54
N THR A 123 -6.82 -4.30 6.29
CA THR A 123 -6.74 -4.99 5.00
C THR A 123 -7.28 -4.17 3.84
N VAL A 124 -8.35 -3.39 4.04
CA VAL A 124 -8.89 -2.55 2.95
C VAL A 124 -7.93 -1.43 2.60
N PHE A 125 -7.38 -0.74 3.62
CA PHE A 125 -6.34 0.27 3.39
C PHE A 125 -5.13 -0.34 2.67
N LYS A 126 -4.75 -1.57 3.02
CA LYS A 126 -3.68 -2.32 2.33
C LYS A 126 -3.95 -2.51 0.85
N VAL A 127 -5.14 -2.96 0.49
CA VAL A 127 -5.49 -3.20 -0.92
C VAL A 127 -5.46 -1.90 -1.72
N GLU A 128 -6.00 -0.80 -1.19
CA GLU A 128 -5.95 0.49 -1.89
C GLU A 128 -4.51 0.98 -2.09
N ILE A 129 -3.67 0.88 -1.04
CA ILE A 129 -2.26 1.29 -1.12
C ILE A 129 -1.46 0.42 -2.10
N MET A 130 -1.73 -0.89 -2.15
CA MET A 130 -1.13 -1.79 -3.13
C MET A 130 -1.57 -1.49 -4.57
N ASN A 131 -2.71 -0.83 -4.75
CA ASN A 131 -3.21 -0.35 -6.04
C ASN A 131 -2.77 1.08 -6.36
N ASP A 132 -1.73 1.58 -5.68
CA ASP A 132 -1.20 2.95 -5.83
C ASP A 132 -2.24 4.05 -5.58
N ARG A 133 -3.15 3.79 -4.63
CA ARG A 133 -4.16 4.77 -4.19
C ARG A 133 -3.87 5.21 -2.76
N ILE A 134 -4.29 6.42 -2.45
CA ILE A 134 -4.08 7.05 -1.16
C ILE A 134 -5.42 7.16 -0.43
N PRO A 135 -5.80 6.16 0.38
CA PRO A 135 -7.02 6.22 1.17
C PRO A 135 -6.89 7.27 2.27
N ILE A 136 -8.01 7.90 2.63
CA ILE A 136 -8.07 8.92 3.69
C ILE A 136 -8.83 8.35 4.87
N ALA A 137 -8.26 8.47 6.07
CA ALA A 137 -8.95 8.13 7.31
C ALA A 137 -9.36 9.40 8.06
N THR A 138 -10.51 9.33 8.71
CA THR A 138 -10.97 10.39 9.63
C THR A 138 -10.90 9.88 11.06
N ALA A 139 -10.11 10.52 11.92
CA ALA A 139 -10.05 10.28 13.35
C ALA A 139 -10.71 11.43 14.12
N GLY A 140 -11.28 11.18 15.29
CA GLY A 140 -11.99 12.20 16.05
C GLY A 140 -12.52 11.67 17.37
N TYR A 141 -12.82 12.59 18.30
CA TYR A 141 -13.45 12.24 19.58
C TYR A 141 -14.95 12.51 19.53
N TYR A 142 -15.67 11.72 20.30
CA TYR A 142 -17.10 11.85 20.52
C TYR A 142 -17.31 12.47 21.90
N ASN A 143 -18.27 13.39 22.02
CA ASN A 143 -18.68 13.92 23.32
C ASN A 143 -19.56 12.89 24.06
N GLU A 144 -20.05 13.25 25.25
CA GLU A 144 -20.91 12.40 26.08
C GLU A 144 -22.22 12.00 25.36
N ASP A 145 -22.71 12.84 24.45
CA ASP A 145 -23.88 12.58 23.61
C ASP A 145 -23.59 11.69 22.40
N ASN A 146 -22.39 11.12 22.30
CA ASN A 146 -21.91 10.35 21.16
C ASN A 146 -21.92 11.14 19.82
N VAL A 147 -21.80 12.47 19.91
CA VAL A 147 -21.66 13.38 18.76
C VAL A 147 -20.19 13.67 18.52
N ARG A 148 -19.76 13.61 17.26
CA ARG A 148 -18.37 13.91 16.87
C ARG A 148 -18.06 15.38 17.06
N ALA A 149 -17.35 15.72 18.14
CA ALA A 149 -17.09 17.11 18.53
C ALA A 149 -15.80 17.68 17.91
N SER A 150 -14.83 16.83 17.57
CA SER A 150 -13.67 17.23 16.77
C SER A 150 -13.09 16.04 16.02
N GLY A 151 -12.21 16.33 15.07
CA GLY A 151 -11.44 15.31 14.38
C GLY A 151 -10.47 15.90 13.37
N HIS A 152 -9.77 14.99 12.71
CA HIS A 152 -8.79 15.24 11.68
C HIS A 152 -8.95 14.21 10.57
N ALA A 153 -8.79 14.64 9.33
CA ALA A 153 -8.68 13.77 8.17
C ALA A 153 -7.21 13.70 7.78
N THR A 154 -6.72 12.50 7.44
CA THR A 154 -5.33 12.31 7.03
C THR A 154 -5.20 11.23 5.96
N PRO A 155 -4.34 11.42 4.95
CA PRO A 155 -3.93 10.34 4.05
C PRO A 155 -3.24 9.22 4.83
N ILE A 156 -3.55 7.97 4.49
CA ILE A 156 -2.91 6.78 5.06
C ILE A 156 -1.87 6.24 4.08
N ILE A 157 -0.67 6.01 4.60
CA ILE A 157 0.44 5.36 3.87
C ILE A 157 0.97 4.16 4.64
N MET A 158 1.57 3.22 3.92
CA MET A 158 2.37 2.15 4.50
C MET A 158 3.85 2.49 4.34
N THR A 159 4.62 2.31 5.41
CA THR A 159 6.05 2.63 5.47
C THR A 159 6.87 1.41 5.78
#